data_AF-A0A6M9PPQ2-F1
#
_entry.id   AF-A0A6M9PPQ2-F1
#
_cell.length_a   1.000
_cell.length_b   1.000
_cell.length_c   1.000
_cell.angle_alpha   90.00
_cell.angle_beta   90.00
_cell.angle_gamma   90.00
#
_symmetry.space_group_name_H-M   'P 1'
#
loop_
_entity.id
_entity.type
_entity.pdbx_description
1 polymer ?
#
loop_
_entity_poly.entity_id
_entity_poly.type
_entity_poly.pdbx_seq_one_letter_code
_entity_poly.pdbx_strand_id
1 'polypeptide(L)'
;MLHLPTVTLLCVETRDPELAHWAIEKCLVGTQFAKIVLVTNLDLVKERKAGINYVQAPPIRTTKDYSEFLLTGLDQYVVGSHVLIIQWDSFITNPALWSNAFLDYDYIGPVWPHHPATPVGNGGFSLRSIKLLNAMKLPQFMKRHPEDVCICIDNKAFLENDCQIQFAPVEIAEQFAVERTPWHDAFGFHGFFNFGKMLGDDELGQFLDMLPSEYLGGLDTYDLLQSLQLDQRTQLADKIIHKLQFRWKMRRRYLRAKLSLKLF
;
A
#
# COMPACT_ATOMS: atom_id res chain seq x y z
N MET A 1 19.54 -10.35 -6.93
CA MET A 1 19.31 -9.38 -5.84
C MET A 1 19.29 -8.00 -6.48
N LEU A 2 18.19 -7.28 -6.35
CA LEU A 2 17.99 -5.92 -6.83
C LEU A 2 18.58 -4.91 -5.83
N HIS A 3 19.41 -3.99 -6.30
CA HIS A 3 20.01 -2.96 -5.46
C HIS A 3 19.43 -1.59 -5.84
N LEU A 4 18.82 -0.91 -4.87
CA LEU A 4 18.18 0.40 -5.02
C LEU A 4 18.88 1.44 -4.11
N PRO A 5 20.13 1.83 -4.44
CA PRO A 5 20.97 2.67 -3.57
C PRO A 5 20.48 4.13 -3.44
N THR A 6 19.47 4.51 -4.23
CA THR A 6 18.88 5.86 -4.23
C THR A 6 17.39 5.84 -3.84
N VAL A 7 16.86 4.69 -3.42
CA VAL A 7 15.45 4.55 -3.03
C VAL A 7 15.35 4.23 -1.55
N THR A 8 14.53 5.00 -0.84
CA THR A 8 14.11 4.68 0.53
C THR A 8 12.83 3.84 0.50
N LEU A 9 12.77 2.76 1.26
CA LEU A 9 11.51 2.08 1.57
C LEU A 9 10.89 2.74 2.81
N LEU A 10 9.63 3.16 2.71
CA LEU A 10 8.92 3.81 3.81
C LEU A 10 7.57 3.14 4.04
N CYS A 11 7.32 2.70 5.28
CA CYS A 11 6.02 2.21 5.70
C CYS A 11 5.50 3.04 6.88
N VAL A 12 4.19 3.31 6.86
CA VAL A 12 3.49 4.01 7.94
C VAL A 12 2.37 3.11 8.45
N GLU A 13 2.51 2.62 9.68
CA GLU A 13 1.50 1.78 10.33
C GLU A 13 1.59 2.03 11.83
N THR A 14 0.52 2.54 12.43
CA THR A 14 0.52 3.03 13.83
C THR A 14 -0.33 2.18 14.77
N ARG A 15 -1.12 1.26 14.22
CA ARG A 15 -2.03 0.39 14.96
C ARG A 15 -1.38 -0.96 15.23
N ASP A 16 -0.74 -1.54 14.21
CA ASP A 16 -0.21 -2.89 14.28
C ASP A 16 1.16 -3.00 13.59
N PRO A 17 2.26 -2.65 14.28
CA PRO A 17 3.61 -2.61 13.70
C PRO A 17 4.08 -3.95 13.12
N GLU A 18 3.53 -5.06 13.61
CA GLU A 18 3.88 -6.40 13.11
C GLU A 18 3.40 -6.65 11.68
N LEU A 19 2.27 -6.05 11.27
CA LEU A 19 1.82 -6.13 9.89
C LEU A 19 2.76 -5.37 8.95
N ALA A 20 3.27 -4.21 9.40
CA ALA A 20 4.27 -3.46 8.66
C ALA A 20 5.62 -4.18 8.60
N HIS A 21 6.03 -4.86 9.68
CA HIS A 21 7.21 -5.73 9.65
C HIS A 21 7.09 -6.80 8.57
N TRP A 22 5.94 -7.48 8.52
CA TRP A 22 5.71 -8.53 7.54
C TRP A 22 5.78 -7.97 6.11
N ALA A 23 5.13 -6.85 5.82
CA ALA A 23 5.17 -6.21 4.49
C ALA A 23 6.58 -5.72 4.12
N ILE A 24 7.32 -5.12 5.06
CA ILE A 24 8.72 -4.73 4.86
C ILE A 24 9.57 -5.95 4.53
N GLU A 25 9.46 -7.04 5.30
CA GLU A 25 10.22 -8.26 5.05
C GLU A 25 9.96 -8.84 3.66
N LYS A 26 8.71 -8.80 3.18
CA LYS A 26 8.39 -9.14 1.79
C LYS A 26 9.14 -8.28 0.78
N CYS A 27 9.16 -6.96 0.99
CA CYS A 27 9.92 -6.06 0.14
C CYS A 27 11.43 -6.32 0.16
N LEU A 28 11.98 -6.85 1.27
CA LEU A 28 13.42 -7.15 1.39
C LEU A 28 13.81 -8.50 0.79
N VAL A 29 12.85 -9.36 0.40
CA VAL A 29 13.15 -10.59 -0.33
C VAL A 29 13.71 -10.23 -1.70
N GLY A 30 15.03 -10.40 -1.85
CA GLY A 30 15.72 -10.17 -3.12
C GLY A 30 15.93 -8.69 -3.48
N THR A 31 15.63 -7.74 -2.58
CA THR A 31 15.82 -6.30 -2.81
C THR A 31 16.55 -5.64 -1.64
N GLN A 32 17.46 -4.72 -1.94
CA GLN A 32 18.18 -3.91 -0.96
C GLN A 32 17.95 -2.42 -1.23
N PHE A 33 17.45 -1.69 -0.22
CA PHE A 33 17.20 -0.25 -0.29
C PHE A 33 18.34 0.57 0.31
N ALA A 34 18.41 1.85 -0.06
CA ALA A 34 19.32 2.82 0.53
C ALA A 34 19.05 3.01 2.04
N LYS A 35 17.77 3.02 2.40
CA LYS A 35 17.26 3.20 3.75
C LYS A 35 15.88 2.55 3.86
N ILE A 36 15.58 2.01 5.05
CA ILE A 36 14.27 1.45 5.38
C ILE A 36 13.73 2.23 6.57
N VAL A 37 12.52 2.76 6.48
CA VAL A 37 11.90 3.58 7.51
C VAL A 37 10.53 3.03 7.87
N LEU A 38 10.32 2.75 9.15
CA LEU A 38 9.01 2.44 9.70
C LEU A 38 8.58 3.58 10.63
N VAL A 39 7.58 4.34 10.19
CA VAL A 39 6.92 5.37 11.00
C VAL A 39 5.75 4.72 11.71
N THR A 40 5.84 4.59 13.03
CA THR A 40 4.93 3.77 13.82
C THR A 40 4.74 4.30 15.24
N ASN A 41 3.82 3.70 15.99
CA ASN A 41 3.77 3.89 17.44
C ASN A 41 4.83 3.00 18.09
N LEU A 42 5.91 3.59 18.59
CA LEU A 42 7.05 2.83 19.13
C LEU A 42 6.68 2.00 20.35
N ASP A 43 5.68 2.42 21.12
CA ASP A 43 5.19 1.68 22.29
C ASP A 43 4.56 0.34 21.93
N LEU A 44 4.12 0.16 20.67
CA LEU A 44 3.53 -1.08 20.16
C LEU A 44 4.57 -2.00 19.50
N VAL A 45 5.81 -1.55 19.33
CA VAL A 45 6.87 -2.34 18.71
C VAL A 45 7.44 -3.32 19.74
N LYS A 46 7.13 -4.61 19.59
CA LYS A 46 7.62 -5.67 20.49
C LYS A 46 9.12 -5.90 20.36
N GLU A 47 9.61 -5.94 19.13
CA GLU A 47 11.02 -6.17 18.80
C GLU A 47 11.41 -5.33 17.59
N ARG A 48 12.59 -4.69 17.66
CA ARG A 48 13.14 -3.92 16.55
C ARG A 48 14.00 -4.82 15.67
N LYS A 49 13.72 -4.82 14.37
CA LYS A 49 14.48 -5.54 13.36
C LYS A 49 15.69 -4.72 12.92
N ALA A 50 16.85 -5.36 12.80
CA ALA A 50 18.08 -4.71 12.36
C ALA A 50 17.91 -4.12 10.94
N GLY A 51 18.50 -2.95 10.71
CA GLY A 51 18.42 -2.25 9.42
C GLY A 51 17.16 -1.43 9.17
N ILE A 52 16.12 -1.54 10.02
CA ILE A 52 14.95 -0.68 9.97
C ILE A 52 15.17 0.55 10.87
N ASN A 53 14.99 1.74 10.31
CA ASN A 53 14.95 2.98 11.06
C ASN A 53 13.53 3.23 11.60
N TYR A 54 13.35 3.06 12.90
CA TYR A 54 12.08 3.26 13.58
C TYR A 54 11.88 4.73 13.96
N VAL A 55 10.75 5.30 13.55
CA VAL A 55 10.38 6.69 13.83
C VAL A 55 9.05 6.71 14.57
N GLN A 56 8.97 7.49 15.65
CA GLN A 56 7.71 7.75 16.33
C GLN A 56 6.78 8.55 15.42
N ALA A 57 5.63 7.97 15.10
CA ALA A 57 4.58 8.66 14.37
C ALA A 57 3.96 9.77 15.21
N PRO A 58 3.53 10.88 14.58
CA PRO A 58 2.56 11.77 15.22
C PRO A 58 1.24 11.00 15.47
N PRO A 59 0.31 11.55 16.26
CA PRO A 59 -1.01 10.94 16.44
C PRO A 59 -1.74 10.77 15.09
N ILE A 60 -1.88 9.53 14.63
CA ILE A 60 -2.66 9.17 13.43
C ILE A 60 -3.83 8.30 13.89
N ARG A 61 -5.04 8.88 13.90
CA ARG A 61 -6.27 8.21 14.36
C ARG A 61 -7.23 7.94 13.21
N THR A 62 -7.10 8.68 12.13
CA THR A 62 -7.97 8.60 10.96
C THR A 62 -7.17 8.50 9.66
N THR A 63 -7.84 8.09 8.59
CA THR A 63 -7.26 8.12 7.24
C THR A 63 -6.94 9.55 6.79
N LYS A 64 -7.62 10.56 7.33
CA LYS A 64 -7.30 11.97 7.07
C LYS A 64 -5.97 12.36 7.73
N ASP A 65 -5.74 11.96 8.97
CA ASP A 65 -4.47 12.21 9.67
C ASP A 65 -3.30 11.53 8.94
N TYR A 66 -3.54 10.32 8.42
CA TYR A 66 -2.60 9.60 7.57
C TYR A 66 -2.27 10.39 6.29
N SER A 67 -3.29 10.86 5.56
CA SER A 67 -3.08 11.69 4.37
C SER A 67 -2.33 12.97 4.71
N GLU A 68 -2.66 13.65 5.82
CA GLU A 68 -1.97 14.86 6.25
C GLU A 68 -0.48 14.62 6.54
N PHE A 69 -0.16 13.49 7.17
CA PHE A 69 1.22 13.05 7.37
C PHE A 69 1.95 12.81 6.03
N LEU A 70 1.35 12.07 5.10
CA LEU A 70 1.98 11.82 3.80
C LEU A 70 2.15 13.09 2.95
N LEU A 71 1.28 14.09 3.11
CA LEU A 71 1.38 15.38 2.44
C LEU A 71 2.34 16.35 3.13
N THR A 72 2.93 15.97 4.27
CA THR A 72 3.73 16.89 5.09
C THR A 72 5.02 16.25 5.58
N GLY A 73 6.13 16.63 4.97
CA GLY A 73 7.46 16.38 5.53
C GLY A 73 7.94 14.94 5.38
N LEU A 74 7.51 14.20 4.35
CA LEU A 74 8.06 12.86 4.07
C LEU A 74 9.54 12.91 3.69
N ASP A 75 9.99 13.99 3.06
CA ASP A 75 11.36 14.16 2.54
C ASP A 75 12.43 14.01 3.62
N GLN A 76 12.13 14.36 4.88
CA GLN A 76 13.06 14.20 6.00
C GLN A 76 13.45 12.73 6.26
N TYR A 77 12.62 11.78 5.81
CA TYR A 77 12.88 10.36 5.97
C TYR A 77 13.68 9.78 4.81
N VAL A 78 13.71 10.47 3.66
CA VAL A 78 14.20 9.94 2.41
C VAL A 78 15.70 10.19 2.25
N VAL A 79 16.41 9.14 1.84
CA VAL A 79 17.77 9.19 1.31
C VAL A 79 17.70 8.82 -0.17
N GLY A 80 18.44 9.58 -0.99
CA GLY A 80 18.52 9.37 -2.44
C GLY A 80 17.51 10.21 -3.21
N SER A 81 17.03 9.68 -4.34
CA SER A 81 16.16 10.41 -5.26
C SER A 81 14.68 10.10 -5.08
N HIS A 82 14.35 8.90 -4.57
CA HIS A 82 12.96 8.43 -4.47
C HIS A 82 12.64 7.74 -3.15
N VAL A 83 11.36 7.69 -2.84
CA VAL A 83 10.80 6.87 -1.76
C VAL A 83 9.74 5.94 -2.34
N LEU A 84 9.87 4.64 -2.05
CA LEU A 84 8.82 3.66 -2.24
C LEU A 84 8.00 3.60 -0.95
N ILE A 85 6.76 4.06 -1.02
CA ILE A 85 5.81 4.03 0.08
C ILE A 85 5.00 2.75 -0.01
N ILE A 86 4.94 2.00 1.09
CA ILE A 86 4.10 0.82 1.24
C ILE A 86 3.18 0.95 2.45
N GLN A 87 2.09 0.21 2.44
CA GLN A 87 1.20 -0.04 3.58
C GLN A 87 1.35 -1.51 4.00
N TRP A 88 0.69 -1.89 5.08
CA TRP A 88 0.75 -3.27 5.58
C TRP A 88 0.18 -4.30 4.58
N ASP A 89 -0.68 -3.87 3.67
CA ASP A 89 -1.31 -4.68 2.62
C ASP A 89 -0.76 -4.40 1.22
N SER A 90 0.51 -3.99 1.13
CA SER A 90 1.22 -3.84 -0.14
C SER A 90 2.70 -4.19 -0.01
N PHE A 91 3.23 -4.88 -1.02
CA PHE A 91 4.64 -5.28 -1.03
C PHE A 91 5.11 -5.65 -2.44
N ILE A 92 6.44 -5.75 -2.59
CA ILE A 92 7.10 -6.20 -3.82
C ILE A 92 6.85 -7.69 -4.00
N THR A 93 6.44 -8.06 -5.21
CA THR A 93 6.11 -9.45 -5.57
C THR A 93 7.16 -10.03 -6.52
N ASN A 94 7.67 -9.19 -7.44
CA ASN A 94 8.64 -9.62 -8.43
C ASN A 94 9.77 -8.58 -8.58
N PRO A 95 10.85 -8.69 -7.78
CA PRO A 95 11.99 -7.78 -7.86
C PRO A 95 12.66 -7.72 -9.25
N ALA A 96 12.51 -8.77 -10.07
CA ALA A 96 13.09 -8.79 -11.41
C ALA A 96 12.35 -7.89 -12.42
N LEU A 97 11.12 -7.45 -12.09
CA LEU A 97 10.33 -6.51 -12.89
C LEU A 97 10.61 -5.04 -12.55
N TRP A 98 11.58 -4.77 -11.68
CA TRP A 98 12.04 -3.40 -11.51
C TRP A 98 12.65 -2.85 -12.81
N SER A 99 12.17 -1.69 -13.24
CA SER A 99 12.73 -0.94 -14.34
C SER A 99 13.40 0.33 -13.82
N ASN A 100 14.63 0.60 -14.26
CA ASN A 100 15.29 1.87 -13.91
C ASN A 100 14.53 3.09 -14.46
N ALA A 101 13.72 2.91 -15.51
CA ALA A 101 12.84 3.96 -16.03
C ALA A 101 11.79 4.42 -14.99
N PHE A 102 11.51 3.64 -13.95
CA PHE A 102 10.66 4.08 -12.84
C PHE A 102 11.22 5.34 -12.14
N LEU A 103 12.54 5.54 -12.18
CA LEU A 103 13.20 6.69 -11.57
C LEU A 103 13.15 7.96 -12.44
N ASP A 104 12.61 7.87 -13.67
CA ASP A 104 12.40 9.03 -14.55
C ASP A 104 11.10 9.78 -14.22
N TYR A 105 10.28 9.21 -13.32
CA TYR A 105 8.97 9.75 -12.94
C TYR A 105 8.95 10.20 -11.47
N ASP A 106 8.24 11.30 -11.25
CA ASP A 106 8.11 11.92 -9.94
C ASP A 106 6.99 11.29 -9.09
N TYR A 107 6.01 10.65 -9.74
CA TYR A 107 4.99 9.83 -9.10
C TYR A 107 4.65 8.59 -9.95
N ILE A 108 4.69 7.42 -9.33
CA ILE A 108 4.13 6.16 -9.87
C ILE A 108 3.30 5.50 -8.79
N GLY A 109 2.11 5.04 -9.15
CA GLY A 109 1.39 4.05 -8.38
C GLY A 109 0.45 3.26 -9.30
N PRO A 110 -0.32 2.30 -8.76
CA PRO A 110 -1.24 1.49 -9.54
C PRO A 110 -2.22 2.29 -10.41
N VAL A 111 -2.65 1.65 -11.49
CA VAL A 111 -3.69 2.21 -12.36
C VAL A 111 -5.04 2.25 -11.65
N TRP A 112 -5.77 3.35 -11.84
CA TRP A 112 -7.14 3.59 -11.40
C TRP A 112 -8.12 3.52 -12.58
N PRO A 113 -8.76 2.36 -12.83
CA PRO A 113 -9.73 2.22 -13.92
C PRO A 113 -10.93 3.17 -13.82
N HIS A 114 -11.21 3.66 -12.61
CA HIS A 114 -12.34 4.55 -12.31
C HIS A 114 -12.02 6.04 -12.53
N HIS A 115 -10.77 6.40 -12.83
CA HIS A 115 -10.33 7.76 -13.13
C HIS A 115 -9.65 7.85 -14.51
N PRO A 116 -10.39 7.71 -15.63
CA PRO A 116 -9.79 7.61 -16.96
C PRO A 116 -8.99 8.86 -17.39
N ALA A 117 -9.30 10.04 -16.84
CA ALA A 117 -8.56 11.28 -17.12
C ALA A 117 -7.25 11.41 -16.31
N THR A 118 -7.15 10.70 -15.18
CA THR A 118 -6.00 10.67 -14.27
C THR A 118 -5.80 9.23 -13.78
N PRO A 119 -5.42 8.32 -14.68
CA PRO A 119 -5.53 6.88 -14.44
C PRO A 119 -4.40 6.31 -13.60
N VAL A 120 -3.49 7.12 -13.07
CA VAL A 120 -2.33 6.67 -12.28
C VAL A 120 -2.39 7.35 -10.92
N GLY A 121 -2.40 6.56 -9.86
CA GLY A 121 -2.58 7.04 -8.49
C GLY A 121 -2.29 5.95 -7.47
N ASN A 122 -3.06 5.94 -6.39
CA ASN A 122 -2.95 5.08 -5.22
C ASN A 122 -1.74 5.42 -4.34
N GLY A 123 -2.01 5.80 -3.10
CA GLY A 123 -0.96 6.18 -2.16
C GLY A 123 -0.25 5.01 -1.47
N GLY A 124 -0.90 3.84 -1.44
CA GLY A 124 -0.51 2.70 -0.60
C GLY A 124 0.55 1.77 -1.18
N PHE A 125 0.83 1.83 -2.48
CA PHE A 125 2.07 1.32 -3.08
C PHE A 125 2.52 2.30 -4.15
N SER A 126 3.34 3.29 -3.77
CA SER A 126 3.73 4.39 -4.67
C SER A 126 5.20 4.76 -4.59
N LEU A 127 5.81 5.00 -5.75
CA LEU A 127 7.14 5.58 -5.87
C LEU A 127 7.01 7.10 -6.05
N ARG A 128 7.69 7.87 -5.21
CA ARG A 128 7.63 9.34 -5.22
C ARG A 128 9.02 9.92 -5.19
N SER A 129 9.30 10.89 -6.05
CA SER A 129 10.61 11.56 -6.07
C SER A 129 10.73 12.62 -4.96
N ILE A 130 11.96 12.92 -4.55
CA ILE A 130 12.26 14.07 -3.68
C ILE A 130 11.77 15.39 -4.29
N LYS A 131 11.82 15.51 -5.62
CA LYS A 131 11.34 16.69 -6.34
C LYS A 131 9.85 16.91 -6.11
N LEU A 132 9.03 15.85 -6.22
CA LEU A 132 7.61 15.91 -5.86
C LEU A 132 7.42 16.27 -4.38
N LEU A 133 8.14 15.62 -3.46
CA LEU A 133 8.01 15.90 -2.03
C LEU A 133 8.29 17.37 -1.69
N ASN A 134 9.24 17.99 -2.39
CA ASN A 134 9.53 19.42 -2.23
C ASN A 134 8.47 20.31 -2.89
N ALA A 135 7.95 19.94 -4.06
CA ALA A 135 6.87 20.69 -4.71
C ALA A 135 5.60 20.76 -3.85
N MET A 136 5.27 19.70 -3.10
CA MET A 136 4.12 19.68 -2.19
C MET A 136 4.22 20.64 -0.98
N LYS A 137 5.41 21.21 -0.73
CA LYS A 137 5.61 22.22 0.33
C LYS A 137 5.32 23.64 -0.15
N LEU A 138 5.20 23.85 -1.46
CA LEU A 138 4.94 25.17 -2.01
C LEU A 138 3.54 25.65 -1.61
N PRO A 139 3.36 26.95 -1.34
CA PRO A 139 2.09 27.49 -0.87
C PRO A 139 0.93 27.32 -1.87
N GLN A 140 1.24 27.13 -3.16
CA GLN A 140 0.26 26.86 -4.21
C GLN A 140 -0.29 25.43 -4.13
N PHE A 141 0.41 24.50 -3.48
CA PHE A 141 -0.07 23.13 -3.31
C PHE A 141 -1.19 23.09 -2.26
N MET A 142 -2.40 22.76 -2.72
CA MET A 142 -3.60 22.74 -1.90
C MET A 142 -3.83 21.35 -1.30
N LYS A 143 -3.42 21.15 -0.04
CA LYS A 143 -3.55 19.88 0.68
C LYS A 143 -5.02 19.50 0.94
N ARG A 144 -5.39 18.28 0.56
CA ARG A 144 -6.72 17.67 0.74
C ARG A 144 -6.59 16.18 1.04
N HIS A 145 -7.68 15.57 1.52
CA HIS A 145 -7.79 14.13 1.71
C HIS A 145 -8.78 13.58 0.67
N PRO A 146 -8.51 12.42 0.02
CA PRO A 146 -7.32 11.56 0.14
C PRO A 146 -6.03 12.17 -0.43
N GLU A 147 -4.85 11.73 0.05
CA GLU A 147 -3.57 12.32 -0.36
C GLU A 147 -3.19 12.02 -1.81
N ASP A 148 -3.51 10.82 -2.28
CA ASP A 148 -3.22 10.39 -3.65
C ASP A 148 -4.11 11.12 -4.65
N VAL A 149 -5.39 11.31 -4.34
CA VAL A 149 -6.30 12.18 -5.10
C VAL A 149 -5.80 13.64 -5.06
N CYS A 150 -5.38 14.11 -3.89
CA CYS A 150 -4.83 15.46 -3.74
C CYS A 150 -3.62 15.68 -4.65
N ILE A 151 -2.71 14.71 -4.74
CA ILE A 151 -1.51 14.80 -5.57
C ILE A 151 -1.85 14.62 -7.06
N CYS A 152 -2.50 13.50 -7.41
CA CYS A 152 -2.64 13.05 -8.79
C CYS A 152 -3.82 13.69 -9.54
N ILE A 153 -4.74 14.34 -8.85
CA ILE A 153 -5.94 14.95 -9.44
C ILE A 153 -6.00 16.43 -9.10
N ASP A 154 -6.16 16.76 -7.81
CA ASP A 154 -6.48 18.13 -7.40
C ASP A 154 -5.34 19.11 -7.72
N ASN A 155 -4.10 18.68 -7.54
CA ASN A 155 -2.91 19.51 -7.77
C ASN A 155 -2.15 19.15 -9.06
N LYS A 156 -2.67 18.25 -9.89
CA LYS A 156 -1.96 17.73 -11.06
C LYS A 156 -1.48 18.86 -11.99
N ALA A 157 -2.37 19.77 -12.36
CA ALA A 157 -2.05 20.87 -13.27
C ALA A 157 -0.93 21.79 -12.71
N PHE A 158 -0.98 22.12 -11.42
CA PHE A 158 0.07 22.88 -10.76
C PHE A 158 1.40 22.12 -10.75
N LEU A 159 1.36 20.83 -10.39
CA LEU A 159 2.55 20.01 -10.32
C LEU A 159 3.21 19.83 -11.70
N GLU A 160 2.45 19.55 -12.76
CA GLU A 160 2.98 19.37 -14.11
C GLU A 160 3.47 20.70 -14.71
N ASN A 161 2.63 21.75 -14.69
CA ASN A 161 2.93 22.98 -15.41
C ASN A 161 3.96 23.85 -14.67
N ASP A 162 3.83 23.98 -13.35
CA ASP A 162 4.63 24.96 -12.60
C ASP A 162 5.84 24.29 -11.93
N CYS A 163 5.71 23.02 -11.53
CA CYS A 163 6.78 22.27 -10.85
C CYS A 163 7.49 21.25 -11.76
N GLN A 164 7.05 21.11 -13.00
CA GLN A 164 7.60 20.18 -14.00
C GLN A 164 7.57 18.71 -13.54
N ILE A 165 6.63 18.35 -12.65
CA ILE A 165 6.47 16.98 -12.12
C ILE A 165 6.02 16.05 -13.23
N GLN A 166 6.70 14.91 -13.34
CA GLN A 166 6.35 13.86 -14.29
C GLN A 166 5.55 12.74 -13.61
N PHE A 167 4.26 12.66 -13.89
CA PHE A 167 3.46 11.48 -13.51
C PHE A 167 3.73 10.35 -14.51
N ALA A 168 3.89 9.12 -14.03
CA ALA A 168 4.06 7.98 -14.93
C ALA A 168 2.85 7.79 -15.84
N PRO A 169 3.06 7.41 -17.11
CA PRO A 169 1.98 6.98 -17.99
C PRO A 169 1.47 5.59 -17.58
N VAL A 170 0.30 5.22 -18.09
CA VAL A 170 -0.41 3.98 -17.72
C VAL A 170 0.46 2.74 -17.93
N GLU A 171 1.21 2.68 -19.03
CA GLU A 171 2.02 1.52 -19.39
C GLU A 171 3.17 1.29 -18.40
N ILE A 172 3.69 2.36 -17.79
CA ILE A 172 4.70 2.29 -16.73
C ILE A 172 4.04 1.93 -15.40
N ALA A 173 2.86 2.49 -15.12
CA ALA A 173 2.10 2.19 -13.90
C ALA A 173 1.68 0.71 -13.82
N GLU A 174 1.23 0.09 -14.92
CA GLU A 174 0.91 -1.35 -14.94
C GLU A 174 2.17 -2.20 -14.69
N GLN A 175 3.32 -1.87 -15.27
CA GLN A 175 4.57 -2.60 -14.97
C GLN A 175 4.97 -2.45 -13.50
N PHE A 176 4.69 -1.30 -12.90
CA PHE A 176 5.05 -0.98 -11.54
C PHE A 176 4.17 -1.71 -10.52
N ALA A 177 2.84 -1.58 -10.60
CA ALA A 177 1.97 -2.19 -9.61
C ALA A 177 0.52 -2.41 -10.07
N VAL A 178 -0.08 -3.48 -9.52
CA VAL A 178 -1.49 -3.81 -9.69
C VAL A 178 -2.30 -3.43 -8.45
N GLU A 179 -3.51 -2.91 -8.65
CA GLU A 179 -4.49 -2.76 -7.56
C GLU A 179 -5.87 -3.28 -7.99
N ARG A 180 -6.60 -2.51 -8.82
CA ARG A 180 -7.98 -2.84 -9.23
C ARG A 180 -8.09 -3.32 -10.69
N THR A 181 -7.00 -3.33 -11.44
CA THR A 181 -6.93 -3.89 -12.81
C THR A 181 -6.97 -5.43 -12.78
N PRO A 182 -7.25 -6.11 -13.91
CA PRO A 182 -7.06 -7.54 -14.00
C PRO A 182 -5.65 -7.91 -13.56
N TRP A 183 -5.50 -9.01 -12.82
CA TRP A 183 -4.20 -9.38 -12.28
C TRP A 183 -3.24 -9.79 -13.39
N HIS A 184 -2.01 -9.30 -13.30
CA HIS A 184 -0.86 -9.70 -14.10
C HIS A 184 0.41 -9.50 -13.29
N ASP A 185 1.53 -10.00 -13.79
CA ASP A 185 2.82 -9.76 -13.15
C ASP A 185 3.19 -8.27 -13.23
N ALA A 186 3.63 -7.73 -12.09
CA ALA A 186 4.12 -6.37 -11.91
C ALA A 186 5.19 -6.38 -10.82
N PHE A 187 5.92 -5.28 -10.64
CA PHE A 187 6.93 -5.18 -9.60
C PHE A 187 6.34 -5.36 -8.18
N GLY A 188 5.16 -4.78 -7.92
CA GLY A 188 4.41 -5.01 -6.70
C GLY A 188 2.90 -4.90 -6.89
N PHE A 189 2.19 -4.73 -5.78
CA PHE A 189 0.74 -4.54 -5.80
C PHE A 189 0.26 -3.80 -4.56
N HIS A 190 -1.00 -3.39 -4.58
CA HIS A 190 -1.69 -2.83 -3.43
C HIS A 190 -3.01 -3.56 -3.14
N GLY A 191 -3.37 -3.60 -1.86
CA GLY A 191 -4.72 -3.91 -1.39
C GLY A 191 -4.87 -5.33 -0.87
N PHE A 192 -5.41 -5.47 0.33
CA PHE A 192 -5.63 -6.76 0.99
C PHE A 192 -6.47 -7.75 0.15
N PHE A 193 -7.38 -7.25 -0.68
CA PHE A 193 -8.20 -8.09 -1.57
C PHE A 193 -7.40 -8.84 -2.64
N ASN A 194 -6.16 -8.44 -2.91
CA ASN A 194 -5.26 -9.14 -3.84
C ASN A 194 -4.41 -10.24 -3.19
N PHE A 195 -4.47 -10.42 -1.86
CA PHE A 195 -3.66 -11.42 -1.16
C PHE A 195 -3.95 -12.85 -1.64
N GLY A 196 -5.19 -13.15 -2.01
CA GLY A 196 -5.57 -14.46 -2.55
C GLY A 196 -4.97 -14.77 -3.92
N LYS A 197 -4.53 -13.75 -4.66
CA LYS A 197 -3.83 -13.92 -5.95
C LYS A 197 -2.32 -14.03 -5.76
N MET A 198 -1.80 -13.33 -4.75
CA MET A 198 -0.36 -13.25 -4.51
C MET A 198 0.19 -14.38 -3.63
N LEU A 199 -0.58 -14.83 -2.64
CA LEU A 199 -0.09 -15.72 -1.59
C LEU A 199 -0.66 -17.14 -1.72
N GLY A 200 0.21 -18.13 -1.55
CA GLY A 200 -0.17 -19.53 -1.36
C GLY A 200 -0.93 -19.77 -0.05
N ASP A 201 -1.48 -20.97 0.12
CA ASP A 201 -2.38 -21.29 1.24
C ASP A 201 -1.71 -21.17 2.61
N ASP A 202 -0.51 -21.74 2.75
CA ASP A 202 0.20 -21.73 4.02
C ASP A 202 0.55 -20.31 4.46
N GLU A 203 1.04 -19.49 3.53
CA GLU A 203 1.49 -18.14 3.79
C GLU A 203 0.32 -17.19 4.09
N LEU A 204 -0.74 -17.25 3.28
CA LEU A 204 -1.96 -16.49 3.56
C LEU A 204 -2.59 -16.95 4.88
N GLY A 205 -2.55 -18.25 5.18
CA GLY A 205 -2.97 -18.81 6.45
C GLY A 205 -2.23 -18.20 7.62
N GLN A 206 -0.90 -18.17 7.58
CA GLN A 206 -0.06 -17.56 8.63
C GLN A 206 -0.33 -16.06 8.78
N PHE A 207 -0.45 -15.33 7.66
CA PHE A 207 -0.80 -13.91 7.70
C PHE A 207 -2.17 -13.69 8.36
N LEU A 208 -3.16 -14.50 8.02
CA LEU A 208 -4.50 -14.43 8.62
C LEU A 208 -4.51 -14.78 10.10
N ASP A 209 -3.58 -15.59 10.62
CA ASP A 209 -3.43 -15.79 12.07
C ASP A 209 -2.95 -14.52 12.77
N MET A 210 -1.94 -13.87 12.19
CA MET A 210 -1.37 -12.62 12.68
C MET A 210 -2.35 -11.44 12.61
N LEU A 211 -3.17 -11.36 11.55
CA LEU A 211 -4.03 -10.22 11.27
C LEU A 211 -5.13 -10.03 12.35
N PRO A 212 -5.18 -8.88 13.06
CA PRO A 212 -6.24 -8.60 14.02
C PRO A 212 -7.62 -8.56 13.36
N SER A 213 -8.65 -9.02 14.09
CA SER A 213 -10.01 -9.13 13.55
C SER A 213 -10.62 -7.79 13.12
N GLU A 214 -10.14 -6.69 13.71
CA GLU A 214 -10.56 -5.31 13.48
C GLU A 214 -10.37 -4.86 12.02
N TYR A 215 -9.43 -5.49 11.31
CA TYR A 215 -9.17 -5.29 9.88
C TYR A 215 -10.19 -6.01 9.00
N LEU A 216 -10.84 -7.06 9.50
CA LEU A 216 -11.72 -7.96 8.75
C LEU A 216 -13.20 -7.52 8.72
N GLY A 217 -13.44 -6.21 8.68
CA GLY A 217 -14.79 -5.65 8.57
C GLY A 217 -15.03 -4.81 7.31
N GLY A 218 -13.98 -4.56 6.53
CA GLY A 218 -13.99 -3.66 5.37
C GLY A 218 -14.43 -4.31 4.07
N LEU A 219 -14.54 -3.51 3.00
CA LEU A 219 -14.87 -3.99 1.65
C LEU A 219 -13.86 -5.02 1.15
N ASP A 220 -12.57 -4.72 1.29
CA ASP A 220 -11.47 -5.55 0.80
C ASP A 220 -11.49 -6.96 1.38
N THR A 221 -11.92 -7.12 2.64
CA THR A 221 -12.12 -8.44 3.25
C THR A 221 -13.12 -9.30 2.50
N TYR A 222 -14.24 -8.71 2.05
CA TYR A 222 -15.26 -9.46 1.33
C TYR A 222 -14.87 -9.72 -0.12
N ASP A 223 -14.09 -8.82 -0.72
CA ASP A 223 -13.56 -9.03 -2.06
C ASP A 223 -12.51 -10.17 -2.05
N LEU A 224 -11.64 -10.22 -1.03
CA LEU A 224 -10.76 -11.36 -0.78
C LEU A 224 -11.55 -12.66 -0.59
N LEU A 225 -12.56 -12.63 0.30
CA LEU A 225 -13.39 -13.79 0.59
C LEU A 225 -14.06 -14.34 -0.67
N GLN A 226 -14.57 -13.45 -1.53
CA GLN A 226 -15.16 -13.85 -2.80
C GLN A 226 -14.14 -14.51 -3.73
N SER A 227 -12.92 -13.96 -3.84
CA SER A 227 -11.84 -14.58 -4.63
C SER A 227 -11.53 -15.98 -4.12
N LEU A 228 -11.31 -16.14 -2.81
CA LEU A 228 -10.98 -17.44 -2.20
C LEU A 228 -12.09 -18.48 -2.42
N GLN A 229 -13.35 -18.07 -2.38
CA GLN A 229 -14.48 -18.96 -2.66
C GLN A 229 -14.54 -19.39 -4.12
N LEU A 230 -14.28 -18.48 -5.06
CA LEU A 230 -14.20 -18.80 -6.49
C LEU A 230 -13.05 -19.77 -6.79
N ASP A 231 -11.92 -19.58 -6.10
CA ASP A 231 -10.72 -20.41 -6.23
C ASP A 231 -10.80 -21.72 -5.40
N GLN A 232 -11.93 -21.98 -4.73
CA GLN A 232 -12.16 -23.16 -3.87
C GLN A 232 -11.16 -23.30 -2.70
N ARG A 233 -10.57 -22.18 -2.25
CA ARG A 233 -9.67 -22.09 -1.10
C ARG A 233 -10.46 -22.02 0.22
N THR A 234 -11.32 -23.02 0.46
CA THR A 234 -12.39 -22.97 1.48
C THR A 234 -11.86 -22.79 2.91
N GLN A 235 -10.74 -23.43 3.26
CA GLN A 235 -10.18 -23.32 4.60
C GLN A 235 -9.79 -21.87 4.97
N LEU A 236 -9.24 -21.12 4.02
CA LEU A 236 -8.87 -19.71 4.20
C LEU A 236 -10.12 -18.82 4.25
N ALA A 237 -11.10 -19.11 3.39
CA ALA A 237 -12.39 -18.42 3.41
C ALA A 237 -13.08 -18.58 4.78
N ASP A 238 -13.12 -19.79 5.32
CA ASP A 238 -13.70 -20.08 6.63
C ASP A 238 -12.94 -19.35 7.74
N LYS A 239 -11.60 -19.32 7.68
CA LYS A 239 -10.77 -18.58 8.65
C LYS A 239 -11.13 -17.10 8.69
N ILE A 240 -11.31 -16.46 7.53
CA ILE A 240 -11.79 -15.08 7.44
C ILE A 240 -13.19 -14.98 8.04
N ILE A 241 -14.13 -15.85 7.64
CA ILE A 241 -15.52 -15.82 8.11
C ILE A 241 -15.59 -15.90 9.63
N HIS A 242 -14.81 -16.77 10.28
CA HIS A 242 -14.76 -16.88 11.74
C HIS A 242 -14.35 -15.57 12.42
N LYS A 243 -13.35 -14.87 11.86
CA LYS A 243 -12.81 -13.61 12.39
C LYS A 243 -13.54 -12.34 11.92
N LEU A 244 -14.56 -12.46 11.05
CA LEU A 244 -15.28 -11.30 10.50
C LEU A 244 -15.84 -10.40 11.61
N GLN A 245 -15.56 -9.11 11.48
CA GLN A 245 -16.12 -8.08 12.34
C GLN A 245 -17.34 -7.43 11.69
N PHE A 246 -18.41 -7.30 12.46
CA PHE A 246 -19.64 -6.68 11.96
C PHE A 246 -19.44 -5.18 11.74
N ARG A 247 -19.80 -4.71 10.55
CA ARG A 247 -19.96 -3.28 10.26
C ARG A 247 -21.32 -3.03 9.62
N TRP A 248 -22.04 -2.03 10.10
CA TRP A 248 -23.40 -1.75 9.62
C TRP A 248 -23.49 -1.51 8.10
N LYS A 249 -22.50 -0.81 7.54
CA LYS A 249 -22.37 -0.60 6.09
C LYS A 249 -22.24 -1.90 5.30
N MET A 250 -21.69 -2.95 5.92
CA MET A 250 -21.40 -4.26 5.32
C MET A 250 -22.38 -5.35 5.74
N ARG A 251 -23.45 -5.03 6.49
CA ARG A 251 -24.37 -6.01 7.11
C ARG A 251 -24.89 -7.11 6.17
N ARG A 252 -25.20 -6.77 4.91
CA ARG A 252 -25.70 -7.74 3.91
C ARG A 252 -24.61 -8.76 3.55
N ARG A 253 -23.38 -8.30 3.31
CA ARG A 253 -22.24 -9.17 3.00
C ARG A 253 -21.85 -10.00 4.22
N TYR A 254 -21.86 -9.41 5.42
CA TYR A 254 -21.62 -10.12 6.68
C TYR A 254 -22.60 -11.29 6.89
N LEU A 255 -23.90 -11.04 6.79
CA LEU A 255 -24.93 -12.07 6.97
C LEU A 255 -24.79 -13.18 5.92
N ARG A 256 -24.55 -12.83 4.65
CA ARG A 256 -24.33 -13.82 3.59
C ARG A 256 -23.11 -14.70 3.89
N ALA A 257 -21.99 -14.11 4.29
CA ALA A 257 -20.76 -14.84 4.64
C ALA A 257 -20.94 -15.75 5.87
N LYS A 258 -21.66 -15.31 6.91
CA LYS A 258 -21.95 -16.15 8.07
C LYS A 258 -22.94 -17.29 7.77
N LEU A 259 -23.81 -17.12 6.77
CA LEU A 259 -24.73 -18.18 6.33
C LEU A 259 -24.02 -19.26 5.50
N SER A 260 -23.03 -18.89 4.68
CA SER A 260 -22.28 -19.89 3.88
C SER A 260 -21.50 -20.88 4.74
N LEU A 261 -21.07 -20.47 5.94
CA LEU A 261 -20.40 -21.34 6.91
C LEU A 261 -21.31 -22.41 7.54
N LYS A 262 -22.64 -22.21 7.49
CA LYS A 262 -23.62 -23.12 8.11
C LYS A 262 -24.15 -24.21 7.15
N LEU A 263 -23.70 -24.19 5.90
CA LEU A 263 -24.17 -25.09 4.84
C LEU A 263 -23.18 -26.25 4.57
N PHE A 264 -22.12 -26.34 5.37
CA PHE A 264 -21.14 -27.43 5.43
C PHE A 264 -21.05 -27.95 6.88
#